data_AF-A0A7C4ZRE4-F1
#
_entry.id   AF-A0A7C4ZRE4-F1
#
_cell.length_a   1.000
_cell.length_b   1.000
_cell.length_c   1.000
_cell.angle_alpha   90.00
_cell.angle_beta   90.00
_cell.angle_gamma   90.00
#
_symmetry.space_group_name_H-M   'P 1'
#
loop_
_entity.id
_entity.type
_entity.pdbx_description
1 polymer ?
#
loop_
_entity_poly.entity_id
_entity_poly.type
_entity_poly.pdbx_seq_one_letter_code
_entity_poly.pdbx_strand_id
1 'polypeptide(L)'
;MGEEVKKDLKWILIVSVILFFWTYLQGLWTGFYVSRYITSWTYLRNVNILFFILTIIFATLYTADFWRKEKIYKAAIGFFIISMILFFILHVQWIFYLF
;
A
#
# COMPACT_ATOMS: atom_id res chain seq x y z
N MET A 1 -16.01 18.79 -11.64
CA MET A 1 -15.69 17.69 -10.70
C MET A 1 -14.27 17.13 -10.89
N GLY A 2 -13.31 17.89 -11.44
CA GLY A 2 -12.16 17.29 -12.15
C GLY A 2 -10.75 17.56 -11.62
N GLU A 3 -10.51 18.62 -10.85
CA GLU A 3 -9.14 18.98 -10.43
C GLU A 3 -8.80 18.52 -9.01
N GLU A 4 -9.73 18.67 -8.05
CA GLU A 4 -9.55 18.22 -6.67
C GLU A 4 -9.34 16.71 -6.61
N VAL A 5 -10.17 15.95 -7.33
CA VAL A 5 -10.09 14.49 -7.46
C VAL A 5 -8.73 14.04 -8.02
N LYS A 6 -8.20 14.76 -9.02
CA LYS A 6 -6.87 14.49 -9.61
C LYS A 6 -5.75 14.78 -8.61
N LYS A 7 -5.86 15.88 -7.87
CA LYS A 7 -4.88 16.28 -6.85
C LYS A 7 -4.84 15.25 -5.71
N ASP A 8 -5.99 14.79 -5.23
CA ASP A 8 -6.08 13.78 -4.17
C ASP A 8 -5.46 12.46 -4.61
N LEU A 9 -5.72 12.03 -5.84
CA LEU A 9 -5.13 10.81 -6.39
C LEU A 9 -3.62 10.90 -6.57
N LYS A 10 -3.11 12.08 -6.93
CA LYS A 10 -1.67 12.32 -7.01
C LYS A 10 -1.03 12.18 -5.63
N TRP A 11 -1.69 12.67 -4.58
CA TRP A 11 -1.24 12.46 -3.20
C TRP A 11 -1.29 11.00 -2.79
N ILE A 12 -2.39 10.29 -3.07
CA ILE A 12 -2.52 8.85 -2.81
C ILE A 12 -1.39 8.10 -3.50
N LEU A 13 -1.10 8.40 -4.78
CA LEU A 13 0.01 7.80 -5.52
C LEU A 13 1.35 8.02 -4.81
N ILE A 14 1.67 9.27 -4.46
CA ILE A 14 2.93 9.63 -3.79
C ILE A 14 3.05 8.87 -2.46
N VAL A 15 1.99 8.90 -1.64
CA VAL A 15 1.96 8.23 -0.33
C VAL A 15 2.10 6.71 -0.51
N SER A 16 1.38 6.11 -1.45
CA SER A 16 1.48 4.67 -1.74
C SER A 16 2.88 4.27 -2.19
N VAL A 17 3.56 5.07 -3.01
CA VAL A 17 4.95 4.81 -3.42
C VAL A 17 5.90 4.87 -2.23
N ILE A 18 5.79 5.90 -1.38
CA ILE A 18 6.63 6.04 -0.19
C ILE A 18 6.43 4.84 0.75
N LEU A 19 5.17 4.49 1.04
CA LEU A 19 4.84 3.41 1.95
C LEU A 19 5.17 2.03 1.37
N PHE A 20 5.09 1.86 0.05
CA PHE A 20 5.58 0.66 -0.64
C PHE A 20 7.07 0.45 -0.37
N PHE A 21 7.90 1.47 -0.62
CA PHE A 21 9.34 1.39 -0.38
C PHE A 21 9.66 1.16 1.09
N TRP A 22 8.96 1.84 2.00
CA TRP A 22 9.12 1.65 3.45
C TRP A 22 8.81 0.21 3.86
N THR A 23 7.64 -0.31 3.47
CA THR A 23 7.20 -1.68 3.80
C THR A 23 8.13 -2.73 3.20
N TYR A 24 8.60 -2.49 1.97
CA TYR A 24 9.56 -3.37 1.29
C TYR A 24 10.92 -3.40 2.02
N LEU A 25 11.47 -2.24 2.35
CA LEU A 25 12.75 -2.12 3.06
C LEU A 25 12.68 -2.75 4.45
N GLN A 26 11.59 -2.49 5.19
CA GLN A 26 11.34 -3.14 6.48
C GLN A 26 11.26 -4.67 6.35
N GLY A 27 10.66 -5.16 5.26
CA GLY A 27 10.63 -6.59 4.95
C GLY A 27 12.02 -7.20 4.74
N LEU A 28 12.92 -6.49 4.05
CA LEU A 28 14.31 -6.92 3.87
C LEU A 28 15.08 -6.94 5.19
N TRP A 29 14.92 -5.89 6.00
CA TRP A 29 15.54 -5.82 7.33
C TRP A 29 15.07 -6.97 8.24
N THR A 30 13.76 -7.14 8.38
CA THR A 30 13.20 -8.22 9.22
C THR A 30 13.54 -9.61 8.70
N GLY A 31 13.61 -9.82 7.38
CA GLY A 31 14.03 -11.09 6.79
C GLY A 31 15.50 -11.44 7.02
N PHE A 32 16.36 -10.42 7.22
CA PHE A 32 17.78 -10.62 7.53
C PHE A 32 17.99 -11.07 8.99
N TYR A 33 17.20 -10.54 9.92
CA TYR A 33 17.30 -10.86 11.35
C TYR A 33 16.43 -12.05 11.79
N VAL A 34 15.32 -12.33 11.07
CA VAL A 34 14.37 -13.41 11.40
C VAL A 34 14.44 -14.49 10.33
N SER A 35 15.28 -15.49 10.60
CA SER A 35 15.50 -16.68 9.75
C SER A 35 14.22 -17.48 9.47
N ARG A 36 14.10 -17.95 8.21
CA ARG A 36 13.35 -19.09 7.64
C ARG A 36 11.85 -19.32 7.92
N TYR A 37 11.22 -18.68 8.90
CA TYR A 37 9.83 -18.96 9.20
C TYR A 37 8.88 -18.02 8.45
N ILE A 38 8.14 -18.58 7.49
CA ILE A 38 6.96 -17.93 6.92
C ILE A 38 5.91 -17.86 8.03
N THR A 39 5.83 -16.71 8.70
CA THR A 39 4.77 -16.42 9.68
C THR A 39 3.58 -15.77 8.98
N SER A 40 2.41 -15.81 9.62
CA SER A 40 1.21 -15.11 9.15
C SER A 40 1.47 -13.61 8.91
N TRP A 41 2.42 -13.01 9.63
CA TRP A 41 2.84 -11.62 9.48
C TRP A 41 3.61 -11.35 8.19
N THR A 42 4.51 -12.27 7.80
CA THR A 42 5.21 -12.19 6.51
C THR A 42 4.21 -12.29 5.35
N TYR A 43 3.20 -13.15 5.47
CA TYR A 43 2.11 -13.23 4.50
C TYR A 43 1.30 -11.93 4.43
N LEU A 44 0.89 -11.40 5.58
CA LEU A 44 0.12 -10.16 5.68
C LEU A 44 0.88 -8.96 5.06
N ARG A 45 2.19 -8.88 5.31
CA ARG A 45 3.06 -7.87 4.71
C ARG A 45 3.12 -8.00 3.18
N ASN A 46 3.30 -9.21 2.66
CA ASN A 46 3.33 -9.45 1.21
C ASN A 46 1.98 -9.08 0.56
N VAL A 47 0.86 -9.43 1.21
CA VAL A 47 -0.48 -9.02 0.77
C VAL A 47 -0.61 -7.50 0.75
N ASN A 48 -0.13 -6.81 1.78
CA ASN A 48 -0.16 -5.34 1.82
C ASN A 48 0.67 -4.70 0.70
N ILE A 49 1.84 -5.26 0.40
CA ILE A 49 2.69 -4.84 -0.73
C ILE A 49 1.93 -4.98 -2.06
N LEU A 50 1.18 -6.07 -2.27
CA LEU A 50 0.34 -6.23 -3.45
C LEU A 50 -0.75 -5.16 -3.55
N PHE A 51 -1.37 -4.79 -2.42
CA PHE A 51 -2.35 -3.71 -2.40
C PHE A 51 -1.73 -2.36 -2.76
N PHE A 52 -0.53 -2.04 -2.25
CA PHE A 52 0.19 -0.83 -2.67
C PHE A 52 0.48 -0.83 -4.18
N ILE A 53 0.94 -1.96 -4.74
CA ILE A 53 1.16 -2.09 -6.19
C ILE A 53 -0.12 -1.85 -6.96
N LEU A 54 -1.24 -2.45 -6.55
CA LEU A 54 -2.54 -2.23 -7.18
C LEU A 54 -2.95 -0.76 -7.10
N THR A 55 -2.85 -0.12 -5.93
CA THR A 55 -3.14 1.31 -5.78
C THR A 55 -2.30 2.16 -6.73
N ILE A 56 -0.99 1.90 -6.84
CA ILE A 56 -0.08 2.61 -7.74
C ILE A 56 -0.50 2.43 -9.21
N ILE A 57 -0.82 1.19 -9.62
CA ILE A 57 -1.26 0.89 -10.99
C ILE A 57 -2.57 1.63 -11.29
N PHE A 58 -3.60 1.52 -10.44
CA PHE A 58 -4.88 2.18 -10.67
C PHE A 58 -4.75 3.71 -10.62
N ALA A 59 -3.93 4.26 -9.72
CA ALA A 59 -3.68 5.69 -9.67
C ALA A 59 -2.94 6.22 -10.92
N THR A 60 -2.00 5.43 -11.44
CA THR A 60 -1.30 5.73 -12.70
C THR A 60 -2.25 5.63 -13.89
N LEU A 61 -3.08 4.59 -13.97
CA LEU A 61 -4.11 4.43 -15.01
C LEU A 61 -5.11 5.58 -15.01
N TYR A 62 -5.50 6.08 -13.83
CA TYR A 62 -6.36 7.26 -13.73
C TYR A 62 -5.68 8.51 -14.28
N THR A 63 -4.39 8.70 -13.95
CA THR A 63 -3.59 9.85 -14.41
C THR A 63 -3.36 9.80 -15.92
N ALA A 64 -3.20 8.60 -16.49
CA ALA A 64 -3.06 8.35 -17.92
C ALA A 64 -4.38 8.45 -18.72
N ASP A 65 -5.47 8.91 -18.09
CA ASP A 65 -6.79 9.10 -18.71
C ASP A 65 -7.37 7.80 -19.33
N PHE A 66 -7.09 6.66 -18.70
CA PHE A 66 -7.45 5.37 -19.28
C PHE A 66 -8.91 4.97 -18.99
N TRP A 67 -9.62 4.56 -20.05
CA TRP A 67 -10.93 3.87 -20.04
C TRP A 67 -12.04 4.46 -19.17
N ARG A 68 -12.18 4.04 -17.89
CA ARG A 68 -13.31 4.40 -16.99
C ARG A 68 -12.79 5.00 -15.69
N LYS A 69 -12.49 6.30 -15.72
CA LYS A 69 -11.98 7.08 -14.58
C LYS A 69 -12.71 6.85 -13.26
N GLU A 70 -14.03 6.81 -13.25
CA GLU A 70 -14.79 6.62 -11.99
C GLU A 70 -14.57 5.26 -11.33
N LYS A 71 -14.50 4.18 -12.13
CA LYS A 71 -14.26 2.84 -11.59
C LYS A 71 -12.82 2.70 -11.11
N ILE A 72 -11.88 3.26 -11.86
CA ILE A 72 -10.46 3.29 -11.52
C ILE A 72 -10.22 4.11 -10.25
N TYR A 73 -10.89 5.26 -10.12
CA TYR A 73 -10.86 6.11 -8.93
C TYR A 73 -11.30 5.35 -7.68
N LYS A 74 -12.51 4.75 -7.74
CA LYS A 74 -13.06 3.98 -6.61
C LYS A 74 -12.18 2.78 -6.27
N ALA A 75 -11.63 2.10 -7.27
CA ALA A 75 -10.70 0.98 -7.06
C ALA A 75 -9.40 1.44 -6.39
N ALA A 76 -8.76 2.50 -6.88
CA ALA A 76 -7.53 3.05 -6.31
C ALA A 76 -7.70 3.41 -4.82
N ILE A 77 -8.79 4.10 -4.49
CA ILE A 77 -9.13 4.46 -3.12
C ILE A 77 -9.44 3.24 -2.26
N GLY A 78 -10.23 2.30 -2.78
CA GLY A 78 -10.55 1.06 -2.05
C GLY A 78 -9.29 0.28 -1.69
N PHE A 79 -8.38 0.08 -2.66
CA PHE A 79 -7.10 -0.59 -2.41
C PHE A 79 -6.22 0.22 -1.45
N PHE A 80 -6.20 1.54 -1.57
CA PHE A 80 -5.46 2.40 -0.66
C PHE A 80 -5.95 2.27 0.79
N ILE A 81 -7.26 2.30 1.02
CA ILE A 81 -7.85 2.16 2.36
C ILE A 81 -7.51 0.80 2.96
N ILE A 82 -7.67 -0.29 2.19
CA ILE A 82 -7.32 -1.64 2.64
C ILE A 82 -5.84 -1.70 3.01
N SER A 83 -4.99 -1.09 2.19
CA SER A 83 -3.55 -1.03 2.44
C SER A 83 -3.21 -0.24 3.70
N MET A 84 -3.89 0.88 3.97
CA MET A 84 -3.71 1.67 5.20
C MET A 84 -4.10 0.87 6.44
N ILE A 85 -5.21 0.12 6.39
CA ILE A 85 -5.64 -0.73 7.51
C ILE A 85 -4.61 -1.83 7.77
N LEU A 86 -4.14 -2.51 6.72
CA LEU A 86 -3.10 -3.55 6.84
C LEU A 86 -1.78 -2.96 7.35
N PHE A 87 -1.40 -1.79 6.87
CA PHE A 87 -0.21 -1.07 7.32
C PHE A 87 -0.29 -0.76 8.81
N PHE A 88 -1.43 -0.27 9.29
CA PHE A 88 -1.67 -0.01 10.70
C PHE A 88 -1.56 -1.29 11.55
N ILE A 89 -2.20 -2.38 11.13
CA ILE A 89 -2.13 -3.69 11.83
C ILE A 89 -0.68 -4.18 11.93
N LEU A 90 0.10 -4.06 10.85
CA LEU A 90 1.52 -4.43 10.84
C LEU A 90 2.35 -3.59 11.80
N HIS A 91 2.03 -2.31 12.01
CA HIS A 91 2.76 -1.45 12.96
C HIS A 91 2.35 -1.69 14.41
N VAL A 92 1.07 -1.99 14.66
CA VAL A 92 0.61 -2.40 16.00
C VAL A 92 1.35 -3.64 16.47
N GLN A 93 1.62 -4.61 15.59
CA GLN A 93 2.43 -5.78 15.91
C GLN A 93 3.80 -5.38 16.50
N TRP A 94 4.47 -4.36 15.94
CA TRP A 94 5.77 -3.91 16.43
C TRP A 94 5.70 -3.38 17.86
N ILE A 95 4.61 -2.70 18.23
CA ILE A 95 4.40 -2.21 19.60
C ILE A 95 4.33 -3.40 20.57
N PHE A 96 3.64 -4.47 20.18
CA PHE A 96 3.53 -5.68 21.01
C PHE A 96 4.84 -6.48 21.11
N TYR A 97 5.75 -6.38 20.14
CA TYR A 97 7.07 -7.02 20.21
C TYR A 97 8.10 -6.21 21.00
N LEU A 98 7.84 -4.93 21.27
CA LEU A 98 8.78 -4.00 21.91
C LEU A 98 8.55 -3.87 23.44
N PHE A 99 7.48 -4.49 23.96
CA PHE A 99 7.15 -4.65 25.38
C PHE A 99 7.37 -6.09 25.82
#